data_AF-A0A921ZWR8-F1
#
_entry.id   AF-A0A921ZWR8-F1
#
_cell.length_a   1.000
_cell.length_b   1.000
_cell.length_c   1.000
_cell.angle_alpha   90.00
_cell.angle_beta   90.00
_cell.angle_gamma   90.00
#
_symmetry.space_group_name_H-M   'P 1'
#
loop_
_entity.id
_entity.type
_entity.pdbx_description
1 polymer ?
#
loop_
_entity_poly.entity_id
_entity_poly.type
_entity_poly.pdbx_seq_one_letter_code
_entity_poly.pdbx_strand_id
1 'polypeptide(L)'
;MIIDFKDKLLVDDSGKIADQVIAKAEAMAKAVEGNTTFKFQCSCHRLATLAGMPICKDKPPSAPGSAKGSAPPSPPPEGEPAEEVKVPCPTKMVVPQAVMFDIVCDNSGYELFADLCLAHFLISQKIVQKIRFHVKKMPWFVSDVTPRDFKFVVDSCAKASFNRQLPSEPKPEPAEGEAPPEVEPPKFLTSDKLKEIGEQWARYVEDGTFIVLCDDFWTYPHVYRDMKKYDYNMYRKLQYAVAVLFKGDLNYRKLLGERNVNPTVGFEAALQGFMPAPVIALRTVKADLICGLPKGKWELLTKTDDKWMQTGDYG
;
A
#
# COMPACT_ATOMS: atom_id res chain seq x y z
N MET A 1 -24.34 11.69 -1.23
CA MET A 1 -24.16 11.70 -2.69
C MET A 1 -22.93 10.86 -2.99
N ILE A 2 -23.08 9.63 -3.48
CA ILE A 2 -21.97 8.93 -4.12
C ILE A 2 -21.91 9.55 -5.51
N ILE A 3 -20.95 10.44 -5.73
CA ILE A 3 -20.74 11.06 -7.03
C ILE A 3 -20.19 9.96 -7.94
N ASP A 4 -20.85 9.70 -9.08
CA ASP A 4 -20.34 8.73 -10.05
C ASP A 4 -19.10 9.34 -10.72
N PHE A 5 -17.92 8.84 -10.33
CA PHE A 5 -16.62 9.31 -10.82
C PHE A 5 -16.12 8.51 -12.04
N LYS A 6 -16.95 7.70 -12.68
CA LYS A 6 -16.53 6.86 -13.82
C LYS A 6 -15.76 7.61 -14.90
N ASP A 7 -16.16 8.84 -15.22
CA ASP A 7 -15.50 9.63 -16.28
C ASP A 7 -14.13 10.19 -15.86
N LYS A 8 -13.87 10.25 -14.56
CA LYS A 8 -12.63 10.74 -13.95
C LYS A 8 -11.65 9.60 -13.63
N LEU A 9 -12.08 8.34 -13.73
CA LEU A 9 -11.25 7.17 -13.54
C LEU A 9 -10.62 6.75 -14.88
N LEU A 10 -9.30 6.85 -14.98
CA LEU A 10 -8.55 6.66 -16.22
C LEU A 10 -8.11 5.22 -16.43
N VAL A 11 -7.71 4.55 -15.34
CA VAL A 11 -7.25 3.17 -15.32
C VAL A 11 -7.89 2.48 -14.13
N ASP A 12 -8.79 1.53 -14.39
CA ASP A 12 -9.48 0.77 -13.34
C ASP A 12 -9.19 -0.74 -13.48
N ASP A 13 -8.28 -1.22 -12.64
CA ASP A 13 -7.99 -2.65 -12.47
C ASP A 13 -8.54 -3.18 -11.14
N SER A 14 -9.45 -2.46 -10.47
CA SER A 14 -9.92 -2.76 -9.11
C SER A 14 -10.49 -4.17 -8.95
N GLY A 15 -11.31 -4.64 -9.89
CA GLY A 15 -11.85 -6.00 -9.86
C GLY A 15 -10.75 -7.06 -9.95
N LYS A 16 -9.86 -6.92 -10.94
CA LYS A 16 -8.75 -7.86 -11.15
C LYS A 16 -7.80 -7.91 -9.95
N ILE A 17 -7.48 -6.77 -9.36
CA ILE A 17 -6.57 -6.73 -8.22
C ILE A 17 -7.23 -7.26 -6.94
N ALA A 18 -8.54 -7.06 -6.75
CA ALA A 18 -9.28 -7.64 -5.64
C ALA A 18 -9.22 -9.19 -5.68
N ASP A 19 -9.47 -9.79 -6.84
CA ASP A 19 -9.36 -11.24 -7.03
C ASP A 19 -7.95 -11.76 -6.71
N GLN A 20 -6.92 -11.05 -7.18
CA GLN A 20 -5.52 -11.41 -6.89
C GLN A 20 -5.18 -11.31 -5.40
N VAL A 21 -5.67 -10.28 -4.71
CA VAL A 21 -5.47 -10.10 -3.26
C VAL A 21 -6.14 -11.21 -2.48
N ILE A 22 -7.40 -11.54 -2.79
CA ILE A 22 -8.16 -12.60 -2.13
C ILE A 22 -7.48 -13.95 -2.34
N ALA A 23 -7.18 -14.32 -3.59
CA ALA A 23 -6.55 -15.60 -3.90
C ALA A 23 -5.19 -15.76 -3.20
N LYS A 24 -4.38 -14.70 -3.15
CA LYS A 24 -3.10 -14.72 -2.47
C LYS A 24 -3.24 -14.76 -0.95
N ALA A 25 -4.21 -14.03 -0.39
CA ALA A 25 -4.50 -14.05 1.04
C ALA A 25 -4.93 -15.44 1.51
N GLU A 26 -5.82 -16.11 0.79
CA GLU A 26 -6.24 -17.49 1.08
C GLU A 26 -5.07 -18.48 1.02
N ALA A 27 -4.21 -18.36 -0.01
CA ALA A 27 -3.05 -19.22 -0.15
C ALA A 27 -2.03 -19.00 1.00
N MET A 28 -1.85 -17.75 1.43
CA MET A 28 -1.00 -17.43 2.57
C MET A 28 -1.60 -17.91 3.89
N ALA A 29 -2.93 -17.77 4.09
CA ALA A 29 -3.63 -18.27 5.27
C ALA A 29 -3.45 -19.79 5.44
N LYS A 30 -3.65 -20.56 4.37
CA LYS A 30 -3.40 -22.01 4.35
C LYS A 30 -1.97 -22.37 4.73
N ALA A 31 -0.99 -21.58 4.26
CA ALA A 31 0.41 -21.81 4.58
C ALA A 31 0.75 -21.50 6.04
N VAL A 32 0.17 -20.42 6.60
CA VAL A 32 0.29 -20.03 8.01
C VAL A 32 -0.29 -21.14 8.90
N GLU A 33 -1.51 -21.60 8.61
CA GLU A 33 -2.19 -22.68 9.36
C GLU A 33 -1.43 -24.01 9.29
N GLY A 34 -0.91 -24.36 8.11
CA GLY A 34 -0.12 -25.58 7.91
C GLY A 34 1.31 -25.50 8.46
N ASN A 35 1.74 -24.36 9.02
CA ASN A 35 3.14 -24.07 9.37
C ASN A 35 4.12 -24.42 8.23
N THR A 36 3.70 -24.19 6.98
CA THR A 36 4.48 -24.51 5.79
C THR A 36 5.11 -23.25 5.22
N THR A 37 6.29 -23.40 4.60
CA THR A 37 6.92 -22.28 3.92
C THR A 37 6.09 -21.87 2.70
N PHE A 38 5.55 -20.65 2.72
CA PHE A 38 4.96 -20.04 1.55
C PHE A 38 6.08 -19.69 0.56
N LYS A 39 6.18 -20.42 -0.56
CA LYS A 39 7.24 -20.22 -1.54
C LYS A 39 7.03 -18.90 -2.27
N PHE A 40 7.73 -17.86 -1.85
CA PHE A 40 7.91 -16.67 -2.68
C PHE A 40 8.90 -17.01 -3.81
N GLN A 41 8.46 -16.92 -5.06
CA GLN A 41 9.42 -16.78 -6.16
C GLN A 41 10.10 -15.42 -5.98
N CYS A 42 11.40 -15.42 -5.65
CA CYS A 42 12.15 -14.17 -5.64
C CYS A 42 12.04 -13.49 -7.00
N SER A 43 12.15 -12.16 -7.03
CA SER A 43 12.20 -11.42 -8.30
C SER A 43 13.24 -12.00 -9.27
N CYS A 44 14.36 -12.53 -8.76
CA CYS A 44 15.35 -13.30 -9.51
C CYS A 44 14.78 -14.56 -10.19
N HIS A 45 13.99 -15.36 -9.48
CA HIS A 45 13.40 -16.60 -9.96
C HIS A 45 12.31 -16.32 -10.99
N ARG A 46 11.44 -15.33 -10.74
CA ARG A 46 10.41 -14.89 -11.69
C ARG A 46 11.03 -14.36 -13.00
N LEU A 47 12.05 -13.50 -12.89
CA LEU A 47 12.76 -12.96 -14.06
C LEU A 47 13.55 -14.05 -14.80
N ALA A 48 14.20 -14.97 -14.08
CA ALA A 48 14.88 -16.11 -14.69
C ALA A 48 13.89 -17.03 -15.41
N THR A 49 12.72 -17.33 -14.83
CA THR A 49 11.65 -18.09 -15.49
C THR A 49 11.16 -17.41 -16.76
N LEU A 50 10.89 -16.11 -16.72
CA LEU A 50 10.46 -15.34 -17.89
C LEU A 50 11.54 -15.28 -18.98
N ALA A 51 12.81 -15.26 -18.60
CA ALA A 51 13.95 -15.23 -19.50
C ALA A 51 14.47 -16.62 -19.91
N GLY A 52 13.82 -17.71 -19.48
CA GLY A 52 14.27 -19.09 -19.73
C GLY A 52 15.64 -19.42 -19.14
N MET A 53 16.08 -18.68 -18.11
CA MET A 53 17.40 -18.82 -17.50
C MET A 53 17.40 -19.84 -16.36
N PRO A 54 18.54 -20.53 -16.11
CA PRO A 54 18.67 -21.46 -15.00
C PRO A 54 18.40 -20.80 -13.65
N ILE A 55 17.54 -21.45 -12.88
CA ILE A 55 17.17 -21.06 -11.52
C ILE A 55 18.24 -21.57 -10.54
N CYS A 56 18.48 -20.84 -9.43
CA CYS A 56 19.40 -21.30 -8.39
C CYS A 56 18.94 -22.65 -7.79
N LYS A 57 19.88 -23.60 -7.61
CA LYS A 57 19.59 -24.94 -7.07
C LYS A 57 19.38 -24.90 -5.56
N ASP A 58 18.35 -25.60 -5.07
CA ASP A 58 18.07 -25.81 -3.64
C ASP A 58 19.17 -26.68 -2.99
N LYS A 59 20.24 -26.08 -2.47
CA LYS A 59 21.19 -26.79 -1.59
C LYS A 59 20.89 -26.47 -0.12
N PRO A 60 20.70 -27.47 0.76
CA PRO A 60 20.60 -27.23 2.20
C PRO A 60 21.90 -26.57 2.71
N PRO A 61 21.84 -25.74 3.77
CA PRO A 61 23.05 -25.17 4.35
C PRO A 61 23.94 -26.32 4.87
N SER A 62 25.19 -26.36 4.40
CA SER A 62 26.21 -27.20 5.00
C SER A 62 26.41 -26.73 6.45
N ALA A 63 26.32 -27.66 7.39
CA ALA A 63 26.64 -27.41 8.80
C ALA A 63 28.04 -26.79 8.93
N PRO A 64 28.28 -25.91 9.91
CA PRO A 64 29.61 -25.34 10.13
C PRO A 64 30.58 -26.47 10.49
N GLY A 65 31.52 -26.72 9.58
CA GLY A 65 32.60 -27.67 9.79
C GLY A 65 33.50 -27.19 10.92
N SER A 66 33.77 -28.09 11.85
CA SER A 66 34.74 -27.94 12.93
C SER A 66 36.16 -27.76 12.36
N ALA A 67 36.67 -26.53 12.39
CA ALA A 67 38.07 -26.25 12.08
C ALA A 67 38.94 -26.61 13.29
N LYS A 68 39.74 -27.68 13.16
CA LYS A 68 40.89 -27.97 14.02
C LYS A 68 42.14 -27.28 13.44
N GLY A 69 42.85 -26.53 14.27
CA GLY A 69 44.33 -26.55 14.38
C GLY A 69 45.23 -25.81 13.36
N SER A 70 45.83 -24.72 13.84
CA SER A 70 47.25 -24.28 13.73
C SER A 70 47.87 -23.79 12.41
N ALA A 71 48.19 -22.48 12.35
CA ALA A 71 49.52 -21.87 12.10
C ALA A 71 49.42 -20.31 12.14
N PRO A 72 50.47 -19.54 12.51
CA PRO A 72 50.40 -18.08 12.66
C PRO A 72 50.44 -17.33 11.31
N PRO A 73 49.90 -16.09 11.23
CA PRO A 73 49.67 -15.42 9.95
C PRO A 73 50.93 -14.74 9.41
N SER A 74 51.24 -15.02 8.15
CA SER A 74 52.05 -14.15 7.29
C SER A 74 51.20 -12.96 6.79
N PRO A 75 51.81 -11.78 6.51
CA PRO A 75 51.06 -10.59 6.12
C PRO A 75 50.36 -10.79 4.76
N PRO A 76 49.15 -10.24 4.56
CA PRO A 76 48.40 -10.47 3.34
C PRO A 76 49.02 -9.73 2.14
N PRO A 77 49.01 -10.32 0.93
CA PRO A 77 49.33 -9.58 -0.29
C PRO A 77 48.19 -8.60 -0.60
N GLU A 78 48.57 -7.40 -1.05
CA GLU A 78 47.66 -6.37 -1.53
C GLU A 78 46.93 -6.83 -2.80
N GLY A 79 45.61 -6.70 -2.84
CA GLY A 79 44.84 -6.73 -4.09
C GLY A 79 43.77 -7.80 -4.27
N GLU A 80 43.04 -8.20 -3.23
CA GLU A 80 41.79 -8.94 -3.44
C GLU A 80 40.64 -7.95 -3.76
N PRO A 81 39.88 -8.14 -4.87
CA PRO A 81 38.69 -7.35 -5.10
C PRO A 81 37.71 -7.61 -3.96
N ALA A 82 37.14 -6.53 -3.40
CA ALA A 82 36.16 -6.61 -2.33
C ALA A 82 35.12 -7.69 -2.67
N GLU A 83 35.03 -8.71 -1.80
CA GLU A 83 34.02 -9.76 -1.92
C GLU A 83 32.66 -9.09 -2.14
N GLU A 84 32.03 -9.33 -3.29
CA GLU A 84 30.65 -8.91 -3.52
C GLU A 84 29.83 -9.41 -2.33
N VAL A 85 29.21 -8.49 -1.60
CA VAL A 85 28.30 -8.83 -0.50
C VAL A 85 27.20 -9.71 -1.07
N LYS A 86 27.35 -11.03 -0.93
CA LYS A 86 26.36 -12.01 -1.37
C LYS A 86 25.15 -11.86 -0.47
N VAL A 87 24.18 -11.07 -0.95
CA VAL A 87 22.86 -10.96 -0.31
C VAL A 87 22.27 -12.38 -0.22
N PRO A 88 22.02 -12.91 0.98
CA PRO A 88 21.55 -14.29 1.13
C PRO A 88 20.19 -14.48 0.45
N CYS A 89 20.01 -15.64 -0.21
CA CYS A 89 18.83 -15.98 -1.00
C CYS A 89 17.54 -15.94 -0.16
N PRO A 90 16.50 -15.18 -0.56
CA PRO A 90 15.24 -15.03 0.19
C PRO A 90 14.44 -16.33 0.34
N THR A 91 14.65 -17.33 -0.52
CA THR A 91 13.86 -18.58 -0.51
C THR A 91 14.07 -19.40 0.77
N LYS A 92 15.14 -19.14 1.53
CA LYS A 92 15.50 -19.94 2.72
C LYS A 92 14.85 -19.49 4.03
N MET A 93 14.13 -18.36 4.09
CA MET A 93 13.55 -17.81 5.34
C MET A 93 12.39 -16.89 4.94
N VAL A 94 11.14 -16.96 5.42
CA VAL A 94 10.55 -17.26 6.73
C VAL A 94 9.09 -17.71 6.48
N VAL A 95 8.51 -18.58 7.32
CA VAL A 95 7.06 -18.86 7.32
C VAL A 95 6.32 -17.52 7.52
N PRO A 96 5.36 -17.12 6.66
CA PRO A 96 4.54 -15.94 6.95
C PRO A 96 3.87 -16.14 8.30
N GLN A 97 4.12 -15.24 9.26
CA GLN A 97 3.53 -15.37 10.60
C GLN A 97 2.06 -14.94 10.62
N ALA A 98 1.65 -14.15 9.64
CA ALA A 98 0.28 -13.67 9.45
C ALA A 98 0.07 -13.26 7.99
N VAL A 99 -1.19 -13.22 7.57
CA VAL A 99 -1.58 -12.62 6.28
C VAL A 99 -1.59 -11.11 6.43
N MET A 100 -0.66 -10.41 5.76
CA MET A 100 -0.46 -8.96 5.91
C MET A 100 -0.81 -8.21 4.63
N PHE A 101 -1.39 -7.01 4.75
CA PHE A 101 -1.54 -6.04 3.66
C PHE A 101 -0.80 -4.75 4.01
N ASP A 102 -0.12 -4.15 3.03
CA ASP A 102 0.69 -2.96 3.27
C ASP A 102 0.06 -1.73 2.61
N ILE A 103 0.06 -0.61 3.33
CA ILE A 103 -0.36 0.70 2.82
C ILE A 103 0.82 1.65 2.99
N VAL A 104 1.33 2.16 1.87
CA VAL A 104 2.33 3.23 1.82
C VAL A 104 1.58 4.55 1.72
N CYS A 105 1.52 5.25 2.84
CA CYS A 105 0.63 6.40 3.00
C CYS A 105 1.16 7.65 2.30
N ASP A 106 0.24 8.53 1.92
CA ASP A 106 0.49 9.87 1.42
C ASP A 106 0.10 10.87 2.51
N ASN A 107 -1.05 11.54 2.39
CA ASN A 107 -1.44 12.62 3.29
C ASN A 107 -2.09 12.15 4.59
N SER A 108 -1.91 12.97 5.63
CA SER A 108 -2.65 12.88 6.90
C SER A 108 -4.11 13.38 6.76
N GLY A 109 -4.83 13.49 7.87
CA GLY A 109 -6.19 14.02 7.89
C GLY A 109 -7.20 13.07 7.23
N TYR A 110 -8.03 13.61 6.33
CA TYR A 110 -9.15 12.85 5.73
C TYR A 110 -8.68 11.71 4.83
N GLU A 111 -7.54 11.86 4.15
CA GLU A 111 -7.00 10.77 3.33
C GLU A 111 -6.57 9.57 4.19
N LEU A 112 -5.85 9.83 5.28
CA LEU A 112 -5.51 8.79 6.25
C LEU A 112 -6.75 8.17 6.89
N PHE A 113 -7.78 8.97 7.19
CA PHE A 113 -9.06 8.45 7.67
C PHE A 113 -9.69 7.47 6.68
N ALA A 114 -9.69 7.77 5.38
CA ALA A 114 -10.18 6.85 4.35
C ALA A 114 -9.32 5.57 4.27
N ASP A 115 -8.01 5.69 4.42
CA ASP A 115 -7.10 4.54 4.45
C ASP A 115 -7.35 3.64 5.67
N LEU A 116 -7.65 4.23 6.84
CA LEU A 116 -8.05 3.51 8.05
C LEU A 116 -9.39 2.80 7.86
N CYS A 117 -10.35 3.42 7.17
CA CYS A 117 -11.62 2.77 6.82
C CYS A 117 -11.40 1.55 5.91
N LEU A 118 -10.56 1.66 4.89
CA LEU A 118 -10.19 0.53 4.02
C LEU A 118 -9.51 -0.58 4.81
N ALA A 119 -8.52 -0.23 5.64
CA ALA A 119 -7.81 -1.18 6.49
C ALA A 119 -8.75 -1.90 7.46
N HIS A 120 -9.68 -1.17 8.08
CA HIS A 120 -10.69 -1.74 8.95
C HIS A 120 -11.59 -2.71 8.19
N PHE A 121 -12.03 -2.34 6.98
CA PHE A 121 -12.81 -3.25 6.14
C PHE A 121 -12.07 -4.56 5.86
N LEU A 122 -10.79 -4.49 5.47
CA LEU A 122 -9.98 -5.68 5.17
C LEU A 122 -9.83 -6.62 6.38
N ILE A 123 -9.68 -6.06 7.58
CA ILE A 123 -9.62 -6.83 8.85
C ILE A 123 -11.00 -7.39 9.20
N SER A 124 -12.05 -6.58 9.16
CA SER A 124 -13.41 -6.96 9.56
C SER A 124 -14.01 -8.03 8.63
N GLN A 125 -13.64 -8.02 7.34
CA GLN A 125 -13.99 -9.07 6.38
C GLN A 125 -13.08 -10.31 6.48
N LYS A 126 -12.09 -10.31 7.38
CA LYS A 126 -11.11 -11.39 7.55
C LYS A 126 -10.34 -11.74 6.28
N ILE A 127 -10.20 -10.78 5.37
CA ILE A 127 -9.41 -10.94 4.14
C ILE A 127 -7.93 -11.02 4.54
N VAL A 128 -7.52 -10.22 5.52
CA VAL A 128 -6.16 -10.22 6.08
C VAL A 128 -6.21 -10.17 7.60
N GLN A 129 -5.11 -10.56 8.24
CA GLN A 129 -5.00 -10.61 9.69
C GLN A 129 -4.33 -9.36 10.27
N LYS A 130 -3.45 -8.72 9.49
CA LYS A 130 -2.73 -7.52 9.91
C LYS A 130 -2.57 -6.53 8.77
N ILE A 131 -2.50 -5.24 9.10
CA ILE A 131 -2.21 -4.15 8.18
C ILE A 131 -0.91 -3.46 8.61
N ARG A 132 -0.01 -3.19 7.67
CA ARG A 132 1.19 -2.37 7.91
C ARG A 132 1.03 -1.02 7.21
N PHE A 133 1.03 0.04 8.00
CA PHE A 133 1.04 1.41 7.51
C PHE A 133 2.48 1.92 7.48
N HIS A 134 2.94 2.32 6.30
CA HIS A 134 4.25 2.94 6.12
C HIS A 134 4.07 4.45 6.07
N VAL A 135 4.46 5.11 7.16
CA VAL A 135 4.38 6.56 7.35
C VAL A 135 5.77 7.20 7.22
N LYS A 136 5.83 8.53 7.04
CA LYS A 136 7.09 9.26 6.91
C LYS A 136 7.70 9.54 8.29
N LYS A 137 9.03 9.44 8.40
CA LYS A 137 9.75 9.62 9.66
C LYS A 137 9.85 11.09 10.11
N MET A 138 9.79 12.01 9.17
CA MET A 138 9.90 13.45 9.37
C MET A 138 8.82 14.18 8.57
N PRO A 139 8.52 15.46 8.87
CA PRO A 139 7.68 16.28 8.02
C PRO A 139 8.16 16.21 6.57
N TRP A 140 7.28 15.81 5.67
CA TRP A 140 7.60 15.51 4.29
C TRP A 140 6.45 15.99 3.41
N PHE A 141 6.77 16.69 2.32
CA PHE A 141 5.77 17.21 1.36
C PHE A 141 4.53 17.86 2.00
N VAL A 142 4.74 18.63 3.07
CA VAL A 142 3.73 19.39 3.83
C VAL A 142 2.74 18.51 4.60
N SER A 143 1.98 17.67 3.91
CA SER A 143 0.84 16.93 4.48
C SER A 143 1.08 15.44 4.66
N ASP A 144 2.24 14.90 4.27
CA ASP A 144 2.49 13.47 4.42
C ASP A 144 2.37 13.02 5.87
N VAL A 145 1.71 11.88 6.08
CA VAL A 145 1.49 11.33 7.41
C VAL A 145 2.80 10.94 8.08
N THR A 146 2.97 11.39 9.33
CA THR A 146 3.98 10.92 10.27
C THR A 146 3.34 10.07 11.38
N PRO A 147 4.11 9.37 12.23
CA PRO A 147 3.55 8.63 13.36
C PRO A 147 2.71 9.51 14.31
N ARG A 148 3.08 10.79 14.45
CA ARG A 148 2.30 11.75 15.26
C ARG A 148 0.94 12.03 14.62
N ASP A 149 0.90 12.25 13.32
CA ASP A 149 -0.35 12.54 12.60
C ASP A 149 -1.27 11.32 12.59
N PHE A 150 -0.69 10.12 12.44
CA PHE A 150 -1.44 8.87 12.53
C PHE A 150 -2.13 8.72 13.89
N LYS A 151 -1.35 8.90 14.98
CA LYS A 151 -1.91 8.88 16.34
C LYS A 151 -2.97 9.95 16.52
N PHE A 152 -2.73 11.15 16.00
CA PHE A 152 -3.67 12.27 16.11
C PHE A 152 -5.02 11.91 15.46
N VAL A 153 -5.04 11.40 14.22
CA VAL A 153 -6.28 11.02 13.53
C VAL A 153 -7.05 9.95 14.30
N VAL A 154 -6.37 8.89 14.76
CA VAL A 154 -7.01 7.82 15.55
C VAL A 154 -7.59 8.38 16.85
N ASP A 155 -6.81 9.17 17.61
CA ASP A 155 -7.26 9.79 18.86
C ASP A 155 -8.43 10.76 18.64
N SER A 156 -8.40 11.55 17.56
CA SER A 156 -9.48 12.47 17.18
C SER A 156 -10.78 11.74 16.88
N CYS A 157 -10.72 10.58 16.23
CA CYS A 157 -11.91 9.75 16.00
C CYS A 157 -12.43 9.15 17.31
N ALA A 158 -11.54 8.55 18.12
CA ALA A 158 -11.89 7.90 19.39
C ALA A 158 -12.42 8.88 20.47
N LYS A 159 -12.07 10.17 20.36
CA LYS A 159 -12.51 11.23 21.28
C LYS A 159 -13.53 12.17 20.64
N ALA A 160 -14.07 11.81 19.48
CA ALA A 160 -15.00 12.66 18.74
C ALA A 160 -16.25 12.96 19.57
N SER A 161 -16.54 14.25 19.72
CA SER A 161 -17.74 14.76 20.38
C SER A 161 -18.41 15.76 19.44
N PHE A 162 -19.41 15.29 18.69
CA PHE A 162 -20.19 16.10 17.78
C PHE A 162 -21.66 15.71 17.90
N ASN A 163 -22.53 16.72 17.97
CA ASN A 163 -23.97 16.56 17.92
C ASN A 163 -24.55 17.77 17.18
N ARG A 164 -25.26 17.52 16.08
CA ARG A 164 -25.93 18.55 15.28
C ARG A 164 -27.32 18.09 14.85
N GLN A 165 -28.32 18.91 15.13
CA GLN A 165 -29.66 18.74 14.58
C GLN A 165 -29.64 19.02 13.07
N LEU A 166 -30.19 18.10 12.29
CA LEU A 166 -30.34 18.26 10.85
C LEU A 166 -31.59 19.11 10.54
N PRO A 167 -31.55 19.98 9.52
CA PRO A 167 -32.74 20.69 9.06
C PRO A 167 -33.83 19.67 8.65
N SER A 168 -35.07 19.92 9.05
CA SER A 168 -36.22 19.18 8.55
C SER A 168 -36.53 19.62 7.11
N GLU A 169 -36.75 18.67 6.20
CA GLU A 169 -37.24 19.00 4.86
C GLU A 169 -38.66 19.58 4.95
N PRO A 170 -38.98 20.67 4.23
CA PRO A 170 -40.34 21.19 4.20
C PRO A 170 -41.25 20.17 3.49
N LYS A 171 -42.21 19.61 4.24
CA LYS A 171 -43.29 18.79 3.63
C LYS A 171 -44.27 19.72 2.90
N PRO A 172 -44.79 19.33 1.71
CA PRO A 172 -45.84 20.09 1.04
C PRO A 172 -47.06 20.21 1.96
N GLU A 173 -47.77 21.34 1.87
CA GLU A 173 -48.98 21.57 2.66
C GLU A 173 -50.01 20.46 2.36
N PRO A 174 -50.68 19.89 3.40
CA PRO A 174 -51.70 18.88 3.18
C PRO A 174 -52.86 19.46 2.37
N ALA A 175 -53.42 18.67 1.45
CA ALA A 175 -54.61 19.07 0.71
C ALA A 175 -55.81 19.22 1.66
N GLU A 176 -56.76 20.11 1.35
CA GLU A 176 -57.95 20.33 2.18
C GLU A 176 -58.69 19.01 2.48
N GLY A 177 -58.71 18.61 3.76
CA GLY A 177 -59.36 17.38 4.23
C GLY A 177 -58.43 16.23 4.60
N GLU A 178 -57.11 16.36 4.39
CA GLU A 178 -56.13 15.38 4.86
C GLU A 178 -55.73 15.61 6.33
N ALA A 179 -55.45 14.53 7.05
CA ALA A 179 -54.97 14.59 8.43
C ALA A 179 -53.64 15.37 8.51
N PRO A 180 -53.35 16.07 9.63
CA PRO A 180 -52.08 16.76 9.81
C PRO A 180 -50.91 15.81 9.54
N PRO A 181 -49.86 16.25 8.80
CA PRO A 181 -48.70 15.40 8.55
C PRO A 181 -48.07 14.98 9.88
N GLU A 182 -47.76 13.69 10.03
CA GLU A 182 -47.00 13.18 11.18
C GLU A 182 -45.69 13.97 11.32
N VAL A 183 -45.51 14.58 12.50
CA VAL A 183 -44.29 15.29 12.86
C VAL A 183 -43.22 14.23 13.15
N GLU A 184 -42.36 13.98 12.17
CA GLU A 184 -41.20 13.12 12.37
C GLU A 184 -40.29 13.70 13.46
N PRO A 185 -39.73 12.86 14.35
CA PRO A 185 -38.81 13.34 15.37
C PRO A 185 -37.57 13.97 14.72
N PRO A 186 -36.98 15.02 15.33
CA PRO A 186 -35.80 15.67 14.79
C PRO A 186 -34.64 14.69 14.64
N LYS A 187 -34.03 14.67 13.45
CA LYS A 187 -32.86 13.83 13.15
C LYS A 187 -31.59 14.52 13.66
N PHE A 188 -30.78 13.78 14.40
CA PHE A 188 -29.49 14.26 14.90
C PHE A 188 -28.34 13.52 14.23
N LEU A 189 -27.32 14.26 13.82
CA LEU A 189 -26.03 13.71 13.41
C LEU A 189 -25.09 13.72 14.63
N THR A 190 -24.76 12.54 15.14
CA THR A 190 -23.87 12.35 16.30
C THR A 190 -22.53 11.72 15.89
N SER A 191 -21.52 11.87 16.74
CA SER A 191 -20.21 11.23 16.56
C SER A 191 -20.12 9.81 17.09
N ASP A 192 -21.22 9.19 17.53
CA ASP A 192 -21.18 7.90 18.24
C ASP A 192 -20.51 6.79 17.43
N LYS A 193 -20.82 6.70 16.13
CA LYS A 193 -20.20 5.71 15.23
C LYS A 193 -18.74 6.01 14.91
N LEU A 194 -18.38 7.30 14.83
CA LEU A 194 -16.99 7.72 14.65
C LEU A 194 -16.15 7.40 15.90
N LYS A 195 -16.75 7.56 17.07
CA LYS A 195 -16.15 7.21 18.35
C LYS A 195 -15.94 5.69 18.46
N GLU A 196 -16.97 4.90 18.17
CA GLU A 196 -16.93 3.44 18.17
C GLU A 196 -15.82 2.90 17.26
N ILE A 197 -15.74 3.38 16.01
CA ILE A 197 -14.71 2.93 15.07
C ILE A 197 -13.31 3.43 15.48
N GLY A 198 -13.19 4.66 16.00
CA GLY A 198 -11.93 5.22 16.47
C GLY A 198 -11.36 4.46 17.67
N GLU A 199 -12.21 4.08 18.63
CA GLU A 199 -11.83 3.21 19.75
C GLU A 199 -11.36 1.84 19.25
N GLN A 200 -12.03 1.28 18.25
CA GLN A 200 -11.61 0.02 17.64
C GLN A 200 -10.27 0.12 16.92
N TRP A 201 -10.00 1.23 16.21
CA TRP A 201 -8.70 1.47 15.60
C TRP A 201 -7.59 1.63 16.64
N ALA A 202 -7.86 2.28 17.78
CA ALA A 202 -6.91 2.36 18.88
C ALA A 202 -6.54 0.96 19.40
N ARG A 203 -7.53 0.06 19.56
CA ARG A 203 -7.28 -1.34 19.94
C ARG A 203 -6.45 -2.09 18.89
N TYR A 204 -6.74 -1.90 17.60
CA TYR A 204 -5.93 -2.51 16.53
C TYR A 204 -4.48 -2.05 16.54
N VAL A 205 -4.21 -0.80 16.90
CA VAL A 205 -2.84 -0.31 17.06
C VAL A 205 -2.17 -0.93 18.29
N GLU A 206 -2.90 -1.05 19.39
CA GLU A 206 -2.41 -1.62 20.66
C GLU A 206 -2.10 -3.13 20.55
N ASP A 207 -2.96 -3.91 19.90
CA ASP A 207 -2.81 -5.37 19.74
C ASP A 207 -1.92 -5.77 18.55
N GLY A 208 -1.47 -4.79 17.76
CA GLY A 208 -0.61 -5.00 16.59
C GLY A 208 -1.31 -5.63 15.39
N THR A 209 -2.64 -5.47 15.29
CA THR A 209 -3.43 -5.67 14.06
C THR A 209 -3.11 -4.58 13.05
N PHE A 210 -3.03 -3.32 13.50
CA PHE A 210 -2.52 -2.18 12.74
C PHE A 210 -1.10 -1.87 13.21
N ILE A 211 -0.12 -2.08 12.33
CA ILE A 211 1.30 -1.85 12.61
C ILE A 211 1.72 -0.57 11.90
N VAL A 212 2.15 0.43 12.66
CA VAL A 212 2.65 1.70 12.10
C VAL A 212 4.18 1.65 12.00
N LEU A 213 4.70 1.75 10.78
CA LEU A 213 6.12 1.67 10.46
C LEU A 213 6.63 3.00 9.90
N CYS A 214 7.81 3.43 10.34
CA CYS A 214 8.45 4.68 9.93
C CYS A 214 9.88 4.44 9.42
N ASP A 215 10.01 3.63 8.37
CA ASP A 215 11.30 3.31 7.75
C ASP A 215 11.89 4.52 6.99
N ASP A 216 13.22 4.69 7.04
CA ASP A 216 13.94 5.83 6.47
C ASP A 216 13.81 5.94 4.94
N PHE A 217 13.69 4.79 4.26
CA PHE A 217 13.67 4.70 2.80
C PHE A 217 12.57 5.58 2.16
N TRP A 218 11.43 5.74 2.83
CA TRP A 218 10.29 6.50 2.31
C TRP A 218 10.62 7.99 2.13
N THR A 219 11.54 8.51 2.92
CA THR A 219 12.03 9.90 2.88
C THR A 219 13.37 10.06 2.16
N TYR A 220 13.93 8.99 1.59
CA TYR A 220 15.10 9.08 0.72
C TYR A 220 14.72 9.63 -0.67
N PRO A 221 15.67 10.22 -1.42
CA PRO A 221 15.42 10.66 -2.80
C PRO A 221 15.33 9.50 -3.80
N HIS A 222 15.62 8.27 -3.36
CA HIS A 222 15.66 7.11 -4.23
C HIS A 222 14.27 6.70 -4.74
N VAL A 223 14.24 6.25 -6.00
CA VAL A 223 13.06 5.65 -6.64
C VAL A 223 12.91 4.19 -6.22
N TYR A 224 11.71 3.63 -6.38
CA TYR A 224 11.39 2.33 -5.77
C TYR A 224 12.09 1.14 -6.43
N ARG A 225 12.38 1.19 -7.74
CA ARG A 225 13.24 0.18 -8.40
C ARG A 225 14.55 -0.06 -7.66
N ASP A 226 15.14 1.00 -7.12
CA ASP A 226 16.46 0.94 -6.53
C ASP A 226 16.41 0.55 -5.04
N MET A 227 15.23 0.26 -4.50
CA MET A 227 15.06 -0.19 -3.11
C MET A 227 15.89 -1.44 -2.80
N LYS A 228 16.01 -2.40 -3.73
CA LYS A 228 16.88 -3.58 -3.53
C LYS A 228 18.36 -3.22 -3.34
N LYS A 229 18.80 -2.10 -3.92
CA LYS A 229 20.19 -1.65 -3.86
C LYS A 229 20.46 -0.89 -2.56
N TYR A 230 19.56 0.02 -2.18
CA TYR A 230 19.78 0.93 -1.06
C TYR A 230 19.16 0.48 0.27
N ASP A 231 18.09 -0.34 0.23
CA ASP A 231 17.45 -0.91 1.41
C ASP A 231 16.80 -2.27 1.09
N TYR A 232 17.63 -3.30 0.95
CA TYR A 232 17.16 -4.66 0.65
C TYR A 232 16.28 -5.25 1.76
N ASN A 233 16.45 -4.82 3.02
CA ASN A 233 15.62 -5.27 4.12
C ASN A 233 14.20 -4.75 3.98
N MET A 234 14.03 -3.49 3.58
CA MET A 234 12.73 -2.93 3.27
C MET A 234 12.07 -3.63 2.08
N TYR A 235 12.83 -3.88 1.01
CA TYR A 235 12.29 -4.64 -0.13
C TYR A 235 11.79 -6.02 0.30
N ARG A 236 12.59 -6.75 1.11
CA ARG A 236 12.20 -8.05 1.66
C ARG A 236 10.96 -7.97 2.55
N LYS A 237 10.86 -6.94 3.37
CA LYS A 237 9.69 -6.71 4.23
C LYS A 237 8.40 -6.63 3.41
N LEU A 238 8.42 -5.91 2.29
CA LEU A 238 7.28 -5.78 1.38
C LEU A 238 6.90 -7.10 0.68
N GLN A 239 7.84 -8.03 0.52
CA GLN A 239 7.54 -9.33 -0.09
C GLN A 239 6.58 -10.16 0.77
N TYR A 240 6.54 -9.96 2.09
CA TYR A 240 5.62 -10.71 2.96
C TYR A 240 4.17 -10.20 2.91
N ALA A 241 3.87 -9.16 2.14
CA ALA A 241 2.52 -8.64 2.01
C ALA A 241 1.74 -9.40 0.92
N VAL A 242 0.42 -9.57 1.10
CA VAL A 242 -0.49 -10.03 0.04
C VAL A 242 -0.48 -9.04 -1.12
N ALA A 243 -0.49 -7.75 -0.83
CA ALA A 243 -0.29 -6.65 -1.76
C ALA A 243 0.24 -5.42 -1.03
N VAL A 244 0.78 -4.47 -1.79
CA VAL A 244 1.24 -3.17 -1.30
C VAL A 244 0.48 -2.08 -2.05
N LEU A 245 -0.33 -1.31 -1.31
CA LEU A 245 -1.05 -0.15 -1.79
C LEU A 245 -0.21 1.11 -1.62
N PHE A 246 0.07 1.78 -2.72
CA PHE A 246 0.78 3.06 -2.76
C PHE A 246 -0.22 4.19 -2.97
N LYS A 247 -0.29 5.11 -2.01
CA LYS A 247 -1.22 6.24 -2.03
C LYS A 247 -0.61 7.47 -2.68
N GLY A 248 -1.38 8.20 -3.46
CA GLY A 248 -1.02 9.56 -3.88
C GLY A 248 0.04 9.67 -4.96
N ASP A 249 0.34 10.92 -5.33
CA ASP A 249 1.11 11.28 -6.51
C ASP A 249 2.61 11.02 -6.35
N LEU A 250 3.19 11.39 -5.19
CA LEU A 250 4.62 11.19 -4.94
C LEU A 250 5.02 9.71 -5.00
N ASN A 251 4.20 8.83 -4.40
CA ASN A 251 4.44 7.39 -4.45
C ASN A 251 4.37 6.87 -5.90
N TYR A 252 3.40 7.34 -6.70
CA TYR A 252 3.29 6.96 -8.11
C TYR A 252 4.50 7.43 -8.94
N ARG A 253 4.98 8.65 -8.71
CA ARG A 253 6.19 9.16 -9.37
C ARG A 253 7.42 8.33 -9.00
N LYS A 254 7.59 7.96 -7.73
CA LYS A 254 8.69 7.07 -7.28
C LYS A 254 8.56 5.64 -7.82
N LEU A 255 7.35 5.14 -8.04
CA LEU A 255 7.09 3.85 -8.70
C LEU A 255 7.54 3.88 -10.18
N LEU A 256 7.22 4.95 -10.90
CA LEU A 256 7.61 5.15 -12.30
C LEU A 256 9.04 5.67 -12.48
N GLY A 257 9.73 5.95 -11.37
CA GLY A 257 11.11 6.39 -11.37
C GLY A 257 11.31 7.84 -11.83
N GLU A 258 10.33 8.72 -11.60
CA GLU A 258 10.35 10.13 -12.03
C GLU A 258 10.60 10.29 -13.54
N ARG A 259 10.02 9.39 -14.35
CA ARG A 259 10.19 9.37 -15.81
C ARG A 259 8.85 9.43 -16.53
N ASN A 260 8.82 10.23 -17.58
CA ASN A 260 7.72 10.23 -18.54
C ASN A 260 7.87 9.00 -19.44
N VAL A 261 7.05 7.99 -19.21
CA VAL A 261 6.95 6.82 -20.07
C VAL A 261 5.89 7.07 -21.15
N ASN A 262 5.89 6.26 -22.22
CA ASN A 262 4.77 6.30 -23.15
C ASN A 262 3.48 5.95 -22.38
N PRO A 263 2.42 6.79 -22.44
CA PRO A 263 1.21 6.62 -21.62
C PRO A 263 0.54 5.25 -21.73
N THR A 264 0.72 4.56 -22.86
CA THR A 264 0.12 3.24 -23.14
C THR A 264 0.96 2.05 -22.64
N VAL A 265 2.17 2.30 -22.12
CA VAL A 265 3.00 1.25 -21.51
C VAL A 265 2.27 0.65 -20.31
N GLY A 266 2.18 -0.67 -20.25
CA GLY A 266 1.53 -1.36 -19.14
C GLY A 266 2.20 -1.11 -17.78
N PHE A 267 1.41 -1.07 -16.71
CA PHE A 267 1.86 -0.70 -15.37
C PHE A 267 3.05 -1.55 -14.89
N GLU A 268 3.01 -2.87 -15.05
CA GLU A 268 4.11 -3.76 -14.65
C GLU A 268 5.45 -3.42 -15.33
N ALA A 269 5.42 -3.08 -16.62
CA ALA A 269 6.63 -2.68 -17.35
C ALA A 269 7.15 -1.32 -16.84
N ALA A 270 6.25 -0.39 -16.50
CA ALA A 270 6.59 0.93 -15.98
C ALA A 270 7.26 0.88 -14.59
N LEU A 271 7.01 -0.18 -13.79
CA LEU A 271 7.65 -0.40 -12.48
C LEU A 271 9.13 -0.80 -12.55
N GLN A 272 9.65 -1.07 -13.76
CA GLN A 272 11.08 -1.30 -14.00
C GLN A 272 11.71 -2.37 -13.08
N GLY A 273 10.96 -3.43 -12.77
CA GLY A 273 11.40 -4.54 -11.92
C GLY A 273 11.13 -4.38 -10.41
N PHE A 274 10.49 -3.30 -9.98
CA PHE A 274 9.97 -3.15 -8.62
C PHE A 274 8.66 -3.92 -8.45
N MET A 275 8.78 -5.20 -8.07
CA MET A 275 7.63 -6.08 -7.81
C MET A 275 7.89 -6.93 -6.56
N PRO A 276 7.89 -6.33 -5.35
CA PRO A 276 8.08 -7.09 -4.12
C PRO A 276 6.88 -8.00 -3.83
N ALA A 277 5.68 -7.52 -4.14
CA ALA A 277 4.38 -8.20 -4.06
C ALA A 277 3.48 -7.59 -5.18
N PRO A 278 2.22 -8.02 -5.36
CA PRO A 278 1.25 -7.25 -6.13
C PRO A 278 1.24 -5.79 -5.68
N VAL A 279 1.43 -4.88 -6.63
CA VAL A 279 1.52 -3.43 -6.41
C VAL A 279 0.21 -2.80 -6.85
N ILE A 280 -0.38 -2.00 -5.99
CA ILE A 280 -1.57 -1.21 -6.27
C ILE A 280 -1.17 0.26 -6.14
N ALA A 281 -1.47 1.09 -7.12
CA ALA A 281 -1.28 2.53 -6.99
C ALA A 281 -2.65 3.22 -7.06
N LEU A 282 -3.01 3.90 -5.98
CA LEU A 282 -4.24 4.68 -5.87
C LEU A 282 -3.84 6.16 -5.81
N ARG A 283 -3.97 6.85 -6.94
CA ARG A 283 -3.32 8.14 -7.18
C ARG A 283 -4.30 9.08 -7.88
N THR A 284 -4.39 10.31 -7.40
CA THR A 284 -4.95 11.41 -8.20
C THR A 284 -3.84 12.01 -9.08
N VAL A 285 -4.16 12.35 -10.32
CA VAL A 285 -3.17 12.83 -11.30
C VAL A 285 -2.78 14.27 -11.00
N LYS A 286 -1.55 14.48 -10.49
CA LYS A 286 -1.01 15.80 -10.12
C LYS A 286 0.41 16.05 -10.66
N ALA A 287 0.87 15.22 -11.59
CA ALA A 287 2.20 15.32 -12.17
C ALA A 287 2.24 14.75 -13.58
N ASP A 288 3.25 15.19 -14.34
CA ASP A 288 3.34 15.00 -15.77
C ASP A 288 3.74 13.58 -16.25
N LEU A 289 3.40 12.56 -15.47
CA LEU A 289 3.68 11.15 -15.77
C LEU A 289 2.44 10.27 -15.60
N ILE A 290 2.30 9.31 -16.51
CA ILE A 290 1.22 8.33 -16.50
C ILE A 290 1.62 7.10 -17.30
N CYS A 291 1.00 5.97 -16.98
CA CYS A 291 1.12 4.73 -17.75
C CYS A 291 -0.22 3.97 -17.69
N GLY A 292 -0.34 2.91 -18.48
CA GLY A 292 -1.53 2.05 -18.52
C GLY A 292 -2.76 2.66 -19.20
N LEU A 293 -2.64 3.81 -19.84
CA LEU A 293 -3.77 4.42 -20.54
C LEU A 293 -4.20 3.58 -21.76
N PRO A 294 -5.52 3.45 -22.01
CA PRO A 294 -6.02 2.95 -23.28
C PRO A 294 -5.53 3.80 -24.46
N LYS A 295 -5.33 3.18 -25.63
CA LYS A 295 -4.96 3.89 -26.85
C LYS A 295 -5.98 4.99 -27.18
N GLY A 296 -5.50 6.18 -27.56
CA GLY A 296 -6.35 7.33 -27.90
C GLY A 296 -6.87 8.14 -26.71
N LYS A 297 -6.74 7.63 -25.47
CA LYS A 297 -7.23 8.32 -24.27
C LYS A 297 -6.39 9.56 -23.95
N TRP A 298 -5.09 9.51 -24.16
CA TRP A 298 -4.18 10.64 -23.98
C TRP A 298 -4.58 11.82 -24.88
N GLU A 299 -4.72 11.57 -26.17
CA GLU A 299 -5.07 12.59 -27.17
C GLU A 299 -6.45 13.20 -26.89
N LEU A 300 -7.40 12.38 -26.44
CA LEU A 300 -8.72 12.84 -26.04
C LEU A 300 -8.65 13.79 -24.84
N LEU A 301 -7.97 13.39 -23.76
CA LEU A 301 -7.87 14.17 -22.53
C LEU A 301 -7.16 15.50 -22.79
N THR A 302 -6.00 15.48 -23.45
CA THR A 302 -5.22 16.69 -23.75
C THR A 302 -5.96 17.64 -24.69
N LYS A 303 -6.87 17.15 -25.54
CA LYS A 303 -7.73 18.00 -26.37
C LYS A 303 -8.87 18.64 -25.56
N THR A 304 -9.41 17.92 -24.58
CA THR A 304 -10.52 18.39 -23.75
C THR A 304 -10.05 19.38 -22.68
N ASP A 305 -8.92 19.10 -22.03
CA ASP A 305 -8.32 19.90 -20.97
C ASP A 305 -6.81 19.76 -21.08
N ASP A 306 -6.08 20.84 -21.33
CA ASP A 306 -4.62 20.81 -21.49
C ASP A 306 -3.87 20.67 -20.15
N LYS A 307 -4.57 20.85 -19.03
CA LYS A 307 -4.02 20.82 -17.66
C LYS A 307 -4.52 19.65 -16.83
N TRP A 308 -5.18 18.67 -17.44
CA TRP A 308 -5.79 17.53 -16.77
C TRP A 308 -4.83 16.75 -15.85
N MET A 309 -3.52 16.82 -16.11
CA MET A 309 -2.47 16.17 -15.30
C MET A 309 -2.02 16.95 -14.06
N GLN A 310 -2.53 18.17 -13.87
CA GLN A 310 -2.09 19.09 -12.82
C GLN A 310 -3.21 19.44 -11.83
N THR A 311 -4.48 19.21 -12.19
CA THR A 311 -5.63 19.63 -11.36
C THR A 311 -5.95 18.66 -10.23
N GLY A 312 -5.54 17.39 -10.34
CA GLY A 312 -5.95 16.35 -9.39
C GLY A 312 -7.38 15.85 -9.59
N ASP A 313 -8.01 16.18 -10.72
CA ASP A 313 -9.40 15.78 -11.00
C ASP A 313 -9.56 14.32 -11.44
N TYR A 314 -8.48 13.70 -11.92
CA TYR A 314 -8.49 12.35 -12.48
C TYR A 314 -7.77 11.37 -11.54
N GLY A 315 -8.12 10.09 -11.63
CA GLY A 315 -7.52 8.99 -10.85
C GLY A 315 -7.29 7.73 -11.66
#